data_AF-A0A835JFX3-F1
#
_entry.id   AF-A0A835JFX3-F1
#
_cell.length_a   1.000
_cell.length_b   1.000
_cell.length_c   1.000
_cell.angle_alpha   90.00
_cell.angle_beta   90.00
_cell.angle_gamma   90.00
#
_symmetry.space_group_name_H-M   'P 1'
#
loop_
_entity.id
_entity.type
_entity.pdbx_description
1 polymer ?
#
loop_
_entity_poly.entity_id
_entity_poly.type
_entity_poly.pdbx_seq_one_letter_code
_entity_poly.pdbx_strand_id
1 'polypeptide(L)'
;MGETEEELQNSCCDQAQNSSAISLLPAMAVILSLISQESTSRMTRSHWLYCQDCERSSGRDKGNCKEPRSLIITLLCTLIGLLLLPLHINSSDPDPLQDFCVADLKAPMSVNGFPCKPEAEVTSGDFFFDGLSKEGNTTNIFGWSVTTANVLAFPGLNSLGISMNRVDFAPGGLNPPHSHPRATETGVVIEGTLLVGFVTTSNVFHSKVLTAGQMFVVPRGLVHFQLNVGVVKALIFTAFNSHLPGSAVLPTTLFASSPSIPDDVLTKAFQVGDDVIDNIKSKFSS
;
A
#
# COMPACT_ATOMS: atom_id res chain seq x y z
N MET A 1 23.51 -21.36 -57.30
CA MET A 1 24.26 -20.74 -56.20
C MET A 1 23.33 -20.74 -55.02
N GLY A 2 23.41 -21.78 -54.20
CA GLY A 2 22.59 -21.96 -53.01
C GLY A 2 23.38 -21.44 -51.82
N GLU A 3 22.69 -20.70 -50.95
CA GLU A 3 23.15 -20.45 -49.59
C GLU A 3 23.09 -21.78 -48.83
N THR A 4 24.13 -22.09 -48.07
CA THR A 4 24.23 -23.33 -47.30
C THR A 4 23.38 -23.24 -46.02
N GLU A 5 22.89 -24.38 -45.53
CA GLU A 5 22.05 -24.53 -44.33
C GLU A 5 22.55 -23.76 -43.09
N GLU A 6 23.86 -23.49 -43.02
CA GLU A 6 24.52 -22.74 -41.95
C GLU A 6 24.23 -21.21 -41.98
N GLU A 7 23.98 -20.62 -43.16
CA GLU A 7 23.69 -19.17 -43.30
C GLU A 7 22.24 -18.81 -42.89
N LEU A 8 21.28 -19.71 -43.14
CA LEU A 8 19.88 -19.55 -42.73
C LEU A 8 19.70 -19.73 -41.21
N GLN A 9 20.53 -20.58 -40.59
CA GLN A 9 20.48 -20.85 -39.15
C GLN A 9 21.08 -19.69 -38.34
N ASN A 10 22.07 -18.98 -38.89
CA ASN A 10 22.63 -17.76 -38.29
C ASN A 10 21.68 -16.56 -38.40
N SER A 11 20.93 -16.41 -39.49
CA SER A 11 19.95 -15.32 -39.66
C SER A 11 18.80 -15.37 -38.63
N CYS A 12 18.37 -16.57 -38.25
CA CYS A 12 17.37 -16.74 -37.18
C CYS A 12 17.92 -16.56 -35.76
N CYS A 13 19.23 -16.74 -35.54
CA CYS A 13 19.85 -16.55 -34.22
C CYS A 13 20.17 -15.07 -33.94
N ASP A 14 20.55 -14.29 -34.96
CA ASP A 14 20.93 -12.88 -34.79
C ASP A 14 19.73 -11.97 -34.45
N GLN A 15 18.51 -12.33 -34.86
CA GLN A 15 17.30 -11.60 -34.46
C GLN A 15 16.83 -11.88 -33.02
N ALA A 16 17.31 -12.95 -32.40
CA ALA A 16 16.94 -13.30 -31.02
C ALA A 16 17.81 -12.61 -29.97
N GLN A 17 19.05 -12.23 -30.31
CA GLN A 17 20.00 -11.62 -29.37
C GLN A 17 19.78 -10.11 -29.15
N ASN A 18 19.09 -9.41 -30.06
CA ASN A 18 18.98 -7.95 -29.99
C ASN A 18 17.78 -7.40 -29.19
N SER A 19 17.02 -8.26 -28.49
CA SER A 19 15.78 -7.85 -27.81
C SER A 19 15.80 -8.00 -26.28
N SER A 20 16.96 -8.23 -25.66
CA SER A 20 17.07 -8.43 -24.21
C SER A 20 17.94 -7.36 -23.54
N ALA A 21 17.43 -6.13 -23.51
CA ALA A 21 17.83 -5.11 -22.56
C ALA A 21 16.61 -4.56 -21.82
N ILE A 22 15.87 -5.44 -21.14
CA ILE A 22 14.89 -5.04 -20.13
C ILE A 22 15.41 -5.56 -18.80
N SER A 23 15.78 -4.64 -17.93
CA SER A 23 16.14 -4.88 -16.53
C SER A 23 14.94 -5.51 -15.81
N LEU A 24 14.88 -6.84 -15.78
CA LEU A 24 13.91 -7.59 -14.98
C LEU A 24 14.49 -7.89 -13.60
N LEU A 25 13.64 -7.77 -12.58
CA LEU A 25 13.96 -8.16 -11.19
C LEU A 25 14.48 -9.62 -11.14
N PRO A 26 15.46 -9.93 -10.28
CA PRO A 26 16.18 -11.21 -10.29
C PRO A 26 15.31 -12.46 -10.12
N ALA A 27 14.09 -12.33 -9.58
CA ALA A 27 13.14 -13.42 -9.45
C ALA A 27 12.57 -13.93 -10.79
N MET A 28 12.46 -13.07 -11.82
CA MET A 28 11.92 -13.47 -13.14
C MET A 28 12.95 -14.16 -14.04
N ALA A 29 14.25 -13.88 -13.85
CA ALA A 29 15.31 -14.51 -14.64
C ALA A 29 15.42 -16.03 -14.38
N VAL A 30 15.16 -16.46 -13.14
CA VAL A 30 15.26 -17.88 -12.74
C VAL A 30 14.17 -18.73 -13.42
N ILE A 31 12.94 -18.21 -13.50
CA ILE A 31 11.80 -18.96 -14.08
C ILE A 31 11.96 -19.13 -15.59
N LEU A 32 12.43 -18.09 -16.31
CA LEU A 32 12.69 -18.17 -17.75
C LEU A 32 13.83 -19.15 -18.09
N SER A 33 14.87 -19.22 -17.24
CA SER A 33 15.98 -20.15 -17.46
C SER A 33 15.59 -21.63 -17.31
N LEU A 34 14.63 -21.94 -16.43
CA LEU A 34 14.10 -23.30 -16.25
C LEU A 34 13.18 -23.73 -17.40
N ILE A 35 12.35 -22.82 -17.93
CA ILE A 35 11.45 -23.12 -19.05
C ILE A 35 12.23 -23.31 -20.37
N SER A 36 13.36 -22.64 -20.54
CA SER A 36 14.19 -22.72 -21.75
C SER A 36 14.93 -24.06 -21.89
N GLN A 37 15.28 -24.73 -20.79
CA GLN A 37 16.05 -25.99 -20.84
C GLN A 37 15.18 -27.24 -21.11
N GLU A 38 13.89 -27.21 -20.76
CA GLU A 38 13.03 -28.39 -20.86
C GLU A 38 12.16 -28.42 -22.13
N SER A 39 11.86 -27.26 -22.73
CA SER A 39 11.01 -27.12 -23.92
C SER A 39 11.73 -27.34 -25.26
N THR A 40 13.01 -27.02 -25.34
CA THR A 40 13.80 -27.08 -26.60
C THR A 40 14.14 -28.52 -27.04
N SER A 41 14.14 -29.49 -26.11
CA SER A 41 14.49 -30.89 -26.39
C SER A 41 13.34 -31.74 -26.95
N ARG A 42 12.08 -31.47 -26.55
CA ARG A 42 10.92 -32.29 -26.97
C ARG A 42 10.14 -31.74 -28.17
N MET A 43 10.30 -30.47 -28.51
CA MET A 43 9.52 -29.82 -29.59
C MET A 43 10.04 -30.13 -31.00
N THR A 44 11.27 -30.62 -31.13
CA THR A 44 11.92 -30.84 -32.44
C THR A 44 11.49 -32.13 -33.12
N ARG A 45 11.21 -33.23 -32.40
CA ARG A 45 10.95 -34.54 -33.03
C ARG A 45 9.56 -34.67 -33.66
N SER A 46 8.55 -34.09 -33.01
CA SER A 46 7.14 -34.16 -33.43
C SER A 46 6.84 -33.27 -34.64
N HIS A 47 7.49 -32.10 -34.70
CA HIS A 47 7.34 -31.15 -35.80
C HIS A 47 8.09 -31.63 -37.06
N TRP A 48 9.27 -32.24 -36.89
CA TRP A 48 10.04 -32.83 -37.99
C TRP A 48 9.29 -33.97 -38.69
N LEU A 49 8.66 -34.87 -37.92
CA LEU A 49 7.86 -35.98 -38.48
C LEU A 49 6.63 -35.47 -39.25
N TYR A 50 5.99 -34.40 -38.78
CA TYR A 50 4.83 -33.80 -39.46
C TYR A 50 5.21 -33.11 -40.79
N CYS A 51 6.34 -32.41 -40.83
CA CYS A 51 6.88 -31.84 -42.08
C CYS A 51 7.29 -32.93 -43.07
N GLN A 52 7.88 -34.02 -42.60
CA GLN A 52 8.33 -35.14 -43.44
C GLN A 52 7.15 -35.91 -44.06
N ASP A 53 6.02 -36.02 -43.34
CA ASP A 53 4.79 -36.65 -43.85
C ASP A 53 4.02 -35.77 -44.85
N CYS A 54 4.03 -34.43 -44.71
CA CYS A 54 3.35 -33.55 -45.66
C CYS A 54 4.17 -33.38 -46.98
N GLU A 55 5.51 -33.54 -46.95
CA GLU A 55 6.37 -33.59 -48.17
C GLU A 55 6.27 -34.90 -48.98
N ARG A 56 5.93 -36.03 -48.35
CA ARG A 56 5.80 -37.34 -49.03
C ARG A 56 4.48 -37.55 -49.78
N SER A 57 3.54 -36.61 -49.71
CA SER A 57 2.24 -36.71 -50.39
C SER A 57 2.33 -36.28 -51.88
N SER A 58 2.43 -37.26 -52.78
CA SER A 58 2.38 -37.02 -54.23
C SER A 58 0.93 -36.98 -54.74
N GLY A 59 0.42 -35.77 -55.00
CA GLY A 59 -0.77 -35.54 -55.83
C GLY A 59 -2.10 -35.38 -55.09
N ARG A 60 -2.80 -34.30 -55.43
CA ARG A 60 -4.23 -34.00 -55.24
C ARG A 60 -4.84 -33.93 -53.82
N ASP A 61 -4.05 -33.94 -52.74
CA ASP A 61 -4.55 -33.68 -51.37
C ASP A 61 -3.76 -32.59 -50.60
N LYS A 62 -3.14 -31.63 -51.30
CA LYS A 62 -2.45 -30.47 -50.69
C LYS A 62 -3.38 -29.48 -49.97
N GLY A 63 -4.70 -29.69 -49.99
CA GLY A 63 -5.68 -28.75 -49.46
C GLY A 63 -5.94 -28.83 -47.96
N ASN A 64 -5.47 -29.86 -47.25
CA ASN A 64 -5.98 -30.16 -45.90
C ASN A 64 -4.93 -30.46 -44.81
N CYS A 65 -3.64 -30.10 -44.98
CA CYS A 65 -2.72 -29.94 -43.84
C CYS A 65 -3.08 -28.64 -43.08
N LYS A 66 -4.29 -28.52 -42.52
CA LYS A 66 -4.65 -27.47 -41.56
C LYS A 66 -4.41 -28.03 -40.17
N GLU A 67 -3.30 -27.65 -39.54
CA GLU A 67 -3.03 -28.06 -38.16
C GLU A 67 -4.20 -27.66 -37.23
N PRO A 68 -4.83 -28.60 -36.50
CA PRO A 68 -5.86 -28.27 -35.52
C PRO A 68 -5.27 -27.72 -34.20
N ARG A 69 -3.98 -27.35 -34.17
CA ARG A 69 -3.23 -27.03 -32.94
C ARG A 69 -3.11 -25.55 -32.61
N SER A 70 -3.52 -24.66 -33.52
CA SER A 70 -3.36 -23.20 -33.33
C SER A 70 -4.20 -22.64 -32.18
N LEU A 71 -5.42 -23.15 -31.96
CA LEU A 71 -6.32 -22.58 -30.96
C LEU A 71 -5.90 -22.86 -29.53
N ILE A 72 -5.44 -24.09 -29.24
CA ILE A 72 -5.01 -24.48 -27.88
C ILE A 72 -3.72 -23.77 -27.50
N ILE A 73 -2.75 -23.66 -28.42
CA ILE A 73 -1.50 -22.95 -28.16
C ILE A 73 -1.77 -21.45 -27.96
N THR A 74 -2.63 -20.84 -28.80
CA THR A 74 -3.01 -19.44 -28.63
C THR A 74 -3.73 -19.22 -27.30
N LEU A 75 -4.64 -20.12 -26.90
CA LEU A 75 -5.34 -20.04 -25.61
C LEU A 75 -4.40 -20.22 -24.42
N LEU A 76 -3.40 -21.09 -24.53
CA LEU A 76 -2.37 -21.28 -23.49
C LEU A 76 -1.45 -20.06 -23.41
N CYS A 77 -1.02 -19.50 -24.54
CA CYS A 77 -0.21 -18.29 -24.58
C CYS A 77 -0.97 -17.07 -24.04
N THR A 78 -2.26 -16.92 -24.35
CA THR A 78 -3.08 -15.84 -23.78
C THR A 78 -3.34 -16.04 -22.29
N LEU A 79 -3.58 -17.27 -21.83
CA LEU A 79 -3.75 -17.59 -20.41
C LEU A 79 -2.45 -17.35 -19.62
N ILE A 80 -1.30 -17.75 -20.16
CA ILE A 80 0.02 -17.49 -19.58
C ILE A 80 0.29 -15.98 -19.58
N GLY A 81 -0.01 -15.26 -20.67
CA GLY A 81 0.09 -13.81 -20.72
C GLY A 81 -0.79 -13.11 -19.68
N LEU A 82 -2.01 -13.60 -19.45
CA LEU A 82 -2.90 -13.11 -18.40
C LEU A 82 -2.37 -13.39 -16.99
N LEU A 83 -1.76 -14.57 -16.77
CA LEU A 83 -1.14 -14.94 -15.49
C LEU A 83 0.14 -14.15 -15.18
N LEU A 84 0.82 -13.66 -16.22
CA LEU A 84 2.05 -12.86 -16.12
C LEU A 84 1.78 -11.36 -16.03
N LEU A 85 0.53 -10.92 -16.08
CA LEU A 85 0.20 -9.53 -15.75
C LEU A 85 0.60 -9.27 -14.29
N PRO A 86 1.48 -8.29 -14.02
CA PRO A 86 1.86 -7.98 -12.66
C PRO A 86 0.61 -7.56 -11.90
N LEU A 87 0.13 -8.41 -11.00
CA LEU A 87 -0.85 -8.01 -9.99
C LEU A 87 -0.17 -6.88 -9.20
N HIS A 88 -0.62 -5.66 -9.39
CA HIS A 88 -0.13 -4.50 -8.64
C HIS A 88 -0.61 -4.69 -7.20
N ILE A 89 0.21 -5.33 -6.37
CA ILE A 89 -0.04 -5.42 -4.93
C ILE A 89 0.37 -4.06 -4.35
N ASN A 90 -0.56 -3.11 -4.37
CA ASN A 90 -0.36 -1.83 -3.72
C ASN A 90 -0.37 -2.06 -2.20
N SER A 91 0.82 -2.14 -1.61
CA SER A 91 0.98 -2.19 -0.16
C SER A 91 0.91 -0.79 0.47
N SER A 92 0.69 0.28 -0.29
CA SER A 92 0.59 1.67 0.19
C SER A 92 -0.29 2.49 -0.75
N ASP A 93 -0.35 3.81 -0.51
CA ASP A 93 -0.90 4.75 -1.48
C ASP A 93 -0.25 4.52 -2.87
N PRO A 94 -1.01 4.66 -3.98
CA PRO A 94 -0.48 4.52 -5.32
C PRO A 94 0.62 5.54 -5.62
N ASP A 95 1.63 5.15 -6.39
CA ASP A 95 2.66 6.07 -6.86
C ASP A 95 2.05 7.18 -7.74
N PRO A 96 2.58 8.41 -7.68
CA PRO A 96 2.11 9.51 -8.52
C PRO A 96 2.49 9.25 -9.99
N LEU A 97 1.62 9.66 -10.91
CA LEU A 97 1.82 9.53 -12.36
C LEU A 97 2.34 10.83 -13.01
N GLN A 98 2.45 11.90 -12.23
CA GLN A 98 2.90 13.23 -12.64
C GLN A 98 3.49 13.95 -11.41
N ASP A 99 4.18 15.07 -11.63
CA ASP A 99 4.90 15.81 -10.58
C ASP A 99 4.01 16.21 -9.39
N PHE A 100 2.78 16.65 -9.66
CA PHE A 100 1.81 17.00 -8.62
C PHE A 100 0.36 16.81 -9.09
N CYS A 101 -0.53 16.62 -8.12
CA CYS A 101 -1.99 16.60 -8.31
C CYS A 101 -2.63 17.19 -7.07
N VAL A 102 -2.61 18.50 -6.88
CA VAL A 102 -3.21 19.18 -5.71
C VAL A 102 -4.68 18.80 -5.60
N ALA A 103 -5.13 18.28 -4.45
CA ALA A 103 -6.51 17.81 -4.30
C ALA A 103 -7.55 18.94 -4.47
N ASP A 104 -8.52 18.73 -5.35
CA ASP A 104 -9.77 19.48 -5.36
C ASP A 104 -10.77 18.81 -4.40
N LEU A 105 -10.77 19.29 -3.16
CA LEU A 105 -11.67 18.81 -2.11
C LEU A 105 -13.14 19.20 -2.33
N LYS A 106 -13.45 20.03 -3.33
CA LYS A 106 -14.81 20.50 -3.67
C LYS A 106 -15.34 19.88 -4.96
N ALA A 107 -14.56 19.04 -5.63
CA ALA A 107 -14.98 18.38 -6.85
C ALA A 107 -16.25 17.55 -6.61
N PRO A 108 -17.22 17.56 -7.54
CA PRO A 108 -18.47 16.80 -7.39
C PRO A 108 -18.28 15.29 -7.60
N MET A 109 -17.17 14.89 -8.23
CA MET A 109 -16.87 13.48 -8.49
C MET A 109 -16.03 12.88 -7.36
N SER A 110 -16.30 11.61 -7.04
CA SER A 110 -15.53 10.82 -6.10
C SER A 110 -14.69 9.79 -6.85
N VAL A 111 -13.40 9.73 -6.52
CA VAL A 111 -12.42 8.76 -7.03
C VAL A 111 -11.63 8.18 -5.87
N ASN A 112 -10.81 7.16 -6.10
CA ASN A 112 -9.84 6.75 -5.07
C ASN A 112 -8.79 7.85 -4.89
N GLY A 113 -8.72 8.44 -3.69
CA GLY A 113 -7.99 9.69 -3.46
C GLY A 113 -8.88 10.90 -3.72
N PHE A 114 -8.36 11.90 -4.42
CA PHE A 114 -9.09 13.13 -4.76
C PHE A 114 -8.81 13.55 -6.21
N PRO A 115 -9.81 14.11 -6.92
CA PRO A 115 -9.57 14.76 -8.21
C PRO A 115 -8.53 15.88 -8.06
N CYS A 116 -7.77 16.16 -9.12
CA CYS A 116 -6.78 17.24 -9.10
C CYS A 116 -7.42 18.59 -9.46
N LYS A 117 -6.99 19.65 -8.81
CA LYS A 117 -7.19 21.04 -9.24
C LYS A 117 -6.53 21.26 -10.62
N PRO A 118 -7.11 22.10 -11.51
CA PRO A 118 -6.48 22.42 -12.78
C PRO A 118 -5.09 23.06 -12.58
N GLU A 119 -4.11 22.65 -13.38
CA GLU A 119 -2.72 23.13 -13.27
C GLU A 119 -2.63 24.66 -13.33
N ALA A 120 -3.44 25.30 -14.18
CA ALA A 120 -3.50 26.76 -14.33
C ALA A 120 -3.95 27.51 -13.06
N GLU A 121 -4.58 26.82 -12.11
CA GLU A 121 -5.02 27.40 -10.84
C GLU A 121 -4.04 27.08 -9.68
N VAL A 122 -3.08 26.19 -9.89
CA VAL A 122 -2.08 25.81 -8.88
C VAL A 122 -1.11 26.96 -8.65
N THR A 123 -0.80 27.20 -7.38
CA THR A 123 0.10 28.28 -6.94
C THR A 123 1.17 27.71 -6.00
N SER A 124 2.24 28.48 -5.74
CA SER A 124 3.24 28.10 -4.73
C SER A 124 2.61 27.84 -3.35
N GLY A 125 1.54 28.56 -3.00
CA GLY A 125 0.85 28.37 -1.73
C GLY A 125 0.24 26.97 -1.54
N ASP A 126 -0.03 26.25 -2.62
CA ASP A 126 -0.56 24.87 -2.56
C ASP A 126 0.49 23.85 -2.07
N PHE A 127 1.77 24.26 -1.95
CA PHE A 127 2.91 23.40 -1.56
C PHE A 127 3.53 23.77 -0.20
N PHE A 128 2.98 24.75 0.52
CA PHE A 128 3.46 25.12 1.85
C PHE A 128 2.33 25.09 2.87
N PHE A 129 2.61 24.52 4.04
CA PHE A 129 1.63 24.38 5.12
C PHE A 129 2.23 24.83 6.45
N ASP A 130 1.60 25.82 7.08
CA ASP A 130 2.02 26.38 8.37
C ASP A 130 1.14 25.90 9.54
N GLY A 131 0.14 25.06 9.27
CA GLY A 131 -0.84 24.63 10.29
C GLY A 131 -0.22 23.90 11.48
N LEU A 132 0.97 23.31 11.31
CA LEU A 132 1.72 22.64 12.38
C LEU A 132 2.49 23.60 13.31
N SER A 133 2.47 24.91 13.05
CA SER A 133 3.23 25.92 13.81
C SER A 133 2.67 26.22 15.20
N LYS A 134 1.38 25.92 15.44
CA LYS A 134 0.66 26.29 16.67
C LYS A 134 0.42 25.08 17.57
N GLU A 135 0.57 25.31 18.87
CA GLU A 135 0.22 24.33 19.91
C GLU A 135 -1.29 24.06 19.90
N GLY A 136 -1.67 22.78 19.93
CA GLY A 136 -3.06 22.35 20.07
C GLY A 136 -3.62 22.54 21.47
N ASN A 137 -4.95 22.64 21.60
CA ASN A 137 -5.61 22.78 22.90
C ASN A 137 -5.71 21.43 23.62
N THR A 138 -4.89 21.25 24.66
CA THR A 138 -4.86 20.04 25.50
C THR A 138 -5.86 20.08 26.66
N THR A 139 -6.75 21.08 26.73
CA THR A 139 -7.77 21.20 27.79
C THR A 139 -8.98 20.32 27.46
N ASN A 140 -8.82 19.01 27.59
CA ASN A 140 -9.87 18.01 27.36
C ASN A 140 -9.65 16.79 28.27
N ILE A 141 -10.61 15.86 28.28
CA ILE A 141 -10.64 14.70 29.19
C ILE A 141 -9.41 13.79 29.11
N PHE A 142 -8.69 13.83 27.97
CA PHE A 142 -7.50 13.03 27.74
C PHE A 142 -6.21 13.82 27.84
N GLY A 143 -6.25 15.15 27.89
CA GLY A 143 -5.06 15.98 28.08
C GLY A 143 -4.11 16.04 26.87
N TRP A 144 -4.58 15.77 25.66
CA TRP A 144 -3.75 15.80 24.43
C TRP A 144 -4.50 16.48 23.27
N SER A 145 -3.77 16.87 22.22
CA SER A 145 -4.36 17.45 21.02
C SER A 145 -3.57 17.04 19.79
N VAL A 146 -4.26 16.86 18.66
CA VAL A 146 -3.64 16.60 17.36
C VAL A 146 -3.98 17.73 16.40
N THR A 147 -2.97 18.25 15.72
CA THR A 147 -3.13 19.09 14.54
C THR A 147 -2.68 18.29 13.33
N THR A 148 -3.63 18.00 12.45
CA THR A 148 -3.41 17.12 11.30
C THR A 148 -2.88 17.88 10.08
N ALA A 149 -1.87 17.33 9.42
CA ALA A 149 -1.38 17.76 8.10
C ALA A 149 -1.47 16.57 7.11
N ASN A 150 -2.69 16.08 6.91
CA ASN A 150 -3.04 15.11 5.86
C ASN A 150 -3.65 15.82 4.65
N VAL A 151 -3.98 15.08 3.59
CA VAL A 151 -4.51 15.65 2.34
C VAL A 151 -5.77 16.53 2.50
N LEU A 152 -6.57 16.32 3.57
CA LEU A 152 -7.75 17.14 3.83
C LEU A 152 -7.39 18.53 4.38
N ALA A 153 -6.28 18.65 5.10
CA ALA A 153 -5.77 19.91 5.65
C ALA A 153 -4.74 20.57 4.71
N PHE A 154 -3.96 19.75 3.99
CA PHE A 154 -2.91 20.17 3.09
C PHE A 154 -3.06 19.46 1.72
N PRO A 155 -3.88 20.01 0.81
CA PRO A 155 -4.23 19.39 -0.47
C PRO A 155 -3.05 19.05 -1.39
N GLY A 156 -1.91 19.72 -1.22
CA GLY A 156 -0.67 19.44 -1.96
C GLY A 156 -0.12 18.03 -1.73
N LEU A 157 -0.54 17.33 -0.67
CA LEU A 157 -0.12 15.95 -0.37
C LEU A 157 -0.82 14.89 -1.23
N ASN A 158 -1.82 15.27 -2.03
CA ASN A 158 -2.56 14.31 -2.83
C ASN A 158 -1.66 13.58 -3.83
N SER A 159 -1.84 12.25 -3.96
CA SER A 159 -0.96 11.30 -4.67
C SER A 159 0.48 11.11 -4.16
N LEU A 160 0.95 11.87 -3.16
CA LEU A 160 2.37 11.83 -2.74
C LEU A 160 2.68 10.77 -1.67
N GLY A 161 1.67 10.05 -1.18
CA GLY A 161 1.86 8.93 -0.26
C GLY A 161 2.41 9.29 1.12
N ILE A 162 2.36 10.57 1.52
CA ILE A 162 2.87 11.04 2.81
C ILE A 162 1.95 12.04 3.49
N SER A 163 2.00 12.06 4.82
CA SER A 163 1.35 13.08 5.65
C SER A 163 2.09 13.24 6.98
N MET A 164 1.75 14.28 7.73
CA MET A 164 2.31 14.54 9.05
C MET A 164 1.23 14.94 10.05
N ASN A 165 1.52 14.83 11.34
CA ASN A 165 0.74 15.44 12.41
C ASN A 165 1.67 16.13 13.41
N ARG A 166 1.14 17.15 14.08
CA ARG A 166 1.65 17.66 15.37
C ARG A 166 0.79 17.08 16.48
N VAL A 167 1.40 16.61 17.56
CA VAL A 167 0.67 16.15 18.73
C VAL A 167 1.24 16.79 20.00
N ASP A 168 0.38 17.49 20.74
CA ASP A 168 0.71 18.19 21.98
C ASP A 168 0.07 17.46 23.17
N PHE A 169 0.78 17.39 24.29
CA PHE A 169 0.34 16.71 25.51
C PHE A 169 0.53 17.60 26.74
N ALA A 170 -0.52 17.76 27.53
CA ALA A 170 -0.40 18.25 28.90
C ALA A 170 0.36 17.22 29.78
N PRO A 171 0.88 17.60 30.96
CA PRO A 171 1.37 16.63 31.94
C PRO A 171 0.30 15.57 32.23
N GLY A 172 0.65 14.28 32.11
CA GLY A 172 -0.31 13.17 32.24
C GLY A 172 -1.24 12.95 31.04
N GLY A 173 -1.12 13.75 29.98
CA GLY A 173 -1.93 13.63 28.76
C GLY A 173 -1.71 12.32 28.03
N LEU A 174 -2.79 11.72 27.54
CA LEU A 174 -2.84 10.42 26.88
C LEU A 174 -3.44 10.58 25.48
N ASN A 175 -2.66 10.30 24.43
CA ASN A 175 -3.24 9.91 23.15
C ASN A 175 -3.67 8.44 23.29
N PRO A 176 -4.97 8.13 23.37
CA PRO A 176 -5.45 6.81 23.77
C PRO A 176 -5.04 5.71 22.79
N PRO A 177 -5.19 4.43 23.16
CA PRO A 177 -4.99 3.33 22.23
C PRO A 177 -5.73 3.55 20.91
N HIS A 178 -4.99 3.60 19.81
CA HIS A 178 -5.49 3.83 18.47
C HIS A 178 -4.68 3.06 17.42
N SER A 179 -5.18 3.04 16.18
CA SER A 179 -4.53 2.40 15.04
C SER A 179 -4.71 3.21 13.75
N HIS A 180 -3.71 3.15 12.88
CA HIS A 180 -3.73 3.73 11.55
C HIS A 180 -3.91 2.61 10.50
N PRO A 181 -5.13 2.42 9.96
CA PRO A 181 -5.42 1.27 9.10
C PRO A 181 -4.65 1.27 7.78
N ARG A 182 -4.21 2.44 7.31
CA ARG A 182 -3.60 2.60 5.99
C ARG A 182 -2.15 3.08 6.02
N ALA A 183 -1.56 3.29 7.19
CA ALA A 183 -0.19 3.79 7.28
C ALA A 183 0.60 3.21 8.45
N THR A 184 1.90 3.02 8.20
CA THR A 184 2.94 2.99 9.23
C THR A 184 3.13 4.42 9.72
N GLU A 185 3.36 4.58 11.02
CA GLU A 185 3.69 5.85 11.64
C GLU A 185 5.15 5.85 12.09
N THR A 186 5.83 6.98 11.93
CA THR A 186 7.09 7.28 12.61
C THR A 186 6.98 8.65 13.25
N GLY A 187 7.64 8.87 14.38
CA GLY A 187 7.61 10.18 15.03
C GLY A 187 8.89 10.48 15.79
N VAL A 188 9.09 11.77 16.08
CA VAL A 188 10.21 12.27 16.89
C VAL A 188 9.67 13.13 18.02
N VAL A 189 10.20 12.92 19.22
CA VAL A 189 9.92 13.79 20.36
C VAL A 189 10.71 15.07 20.21
N ILE A 190 10.03 16.22 20.25
CA ILE A 190 10.67 17.53 20.19
C ILE A 190 10.85 18.09 21.60
N GLU A 191 9.84 17.93 22.45
CA GLU A 191 9.84 18.44 23.83
C GLU A 191 9.20 17.43 24.79
N GLY A 192 9.61 17.49 26.06
CA GLY A 192 9.02 16.70 27.14
C GLY A 192 9.48 15.24 27.18
N THR A 193 8.63 14.37 27.74
CA THR A 193 8.95 12.95 27.98
C THR A 193 7.70 12.09 27.82
N LEU A 194 7.74 11.15 26.88
CA LEU A 194 6.58 10.35 26.51
C LEU A 194 6.87 8.86 26.64
N LEU A 195 6.00 8.12 27.34
CA LEU A 195 5.90 6.68 27.16
C LEU A 195 5.18 6.42 25.84
N VAL A 196 5.88 5.79 24.89
CA VAL A 196 5.31 5.36 23.61
C VAL A 196 5.34 3.84 23.56
N GLY A 197 4.26 3.23 23.09
CA GLY A 197 4.23 1.78 22.91
C GLY A 197 3.16 1.29 21.95
N PHE A 198 3.39 0.09 21.42
CA PHE A 198 2.49 -0.61 20.51
C PHE A 198 2.37 -2.09 20.88
N VAL A 199 1.32 -2.74 20.39
CA VAL A 199 1.04 -4.16 20.63
C VAL A 199 1.06 -4.92 19.31
N THR A 200 1.82 -6.01 19.26
CA THR A 200 1.87 -6.91 18.08
C THR A 200 0.61 -7.76 17.97
N THR A 201 0.40 -8.39 16.81
CA THR A 201 -0.71 -9.33 16.59
C THR A 201 -0.62 -10.60 17.44
N SER A 202 0.56 -10.90 18.00
CA SER A 202 0.77 -11.94 19.01
C SER A 202 0.57 -11.43 20.45
N ASN A 203 -0.02 -10.25 20.63
CA ASN A 203 -0.29 -9.61 21.93
C ASN A 203 0.98 -9.31 22.76
N VAL A 204 2.11 -9.04 22.11
CA VAL A 204 3.35 -8.61 22.78
C VAL A 204 3.41 -7.10 22.79
N PHE A 205 3.53 -6.52 23.99
CA PHE A 205 3.67 -5.08 24.21
C PHE A 205 5.13 -4.64 24.11
N HIS A 206 5.41 -3.69 23.22
CA HIS A 206 6.71 -3.04 23.09
C HIS A 206 6.58 -1.56 23.44
N SER A 207 7.44 -1.06 24.32
CA SER A 207 7.41 0.35 24.72
C SER A 207 8.76 0.89 25.15
N LYS A 208 8.85 2.22 25.16
CA LYS A 208 9.99 2.96 25.70
C LYS A 208 9.54 4.35 26.14
N VAL A 209 10.17 4.88 27.20
CA VAL A 209 10.08 6.30 27.54
C VAL A 209 11.08 7.06 26.67
N LEU A 210 10.56 7.98 25.86
CA LEU A 210 11.31 8.78 24.91
C LEU A 210 11.44 10.23 25.38
N THR A 211 12.60 10.83 25.13
CA THR A 211 12.90 12.24 25.37
C THR A 211 13.22 12.96 24.06
N ALA A 212 13.34 14.29 24.09
CA ALA A 212 13.67 15.11 22.94
C ALA A 212 14.81 14.53 22.06
N GLY A 213 14.59 14.54 20.74
CA GLY A 213 15.49 14.00 19.72
C GLY A 213 15.37 12.49 19.46
N GLN A 214 14.64 11.75 20.30
CA GLN A 214 14.43 10.31 20.08
C GLN A 214 13.22 10.05 19.20
N MET A 215 13.34 9.04 18.33
CA MET A 215 12.29 8.64 17.40
C MET A 215 11.67 7.28 17.73
N PHE A 216 10.48 7.04 17.19
CA PHE A 216 9.79 5.75 17.23
C PHE A 216 9.18 5.39 15.89
N VAL A 217 8.82 4.12 15.72
CA VAL A 217 8.08 3.60 14.58
C VAL A 217 6.96 2.67 15.07
N VAL A 218 5.78 2.77 14.45
CA VAL A 218 4.65 1.89 14.67
C VAL A 218 4.26 1.24 13.34
N PRO A 219 4.38 -0.09 13.22
CA PRO A 219 3.95 -0.80 12.02
C PRO A 219 2.46 -0.57 11.73
N ARG A 220 2.13 -0.48 10.43
CA ARG A 220 0.76 -0.25 9.96
C ARG A 220 -0.27 -1.12 10.68
N GLY A 221 -1.36 -0.48 11.10
CA GLY A 221 -2.53 -1.16 11.65
C GLY A 221 -2.37 -1.65 13.10
N LEU A 222 -1.17 -1.59 13.69
CA LEU A 222 -0.99 -2.00 15.08
C LEU A 222 -1.55 -0.97 16.06
N VAL A 223 -2.14 -1.48 17.14
CA VAL A 223 -2.64 -0.65 18.24
C VAL A 223 -1.48 -0.08 19.01
N HIS A 224 -1.49 1.23 19.23
CA HIS A 224 -0.44 1.95 19.93
C HIS A 224 -0.99 3.18 20.66
N PHE A 225 -0.17 3.79 21.52
CA PHE A 225 -0.53 4.96 22.32
C PHE A 225 0.70 5.81 22.66
N GLN A 226 0.45 7.02 23.15
CA GLN A 226 1.46 7.86 23.78
C GLN A 226 0.93 8.47 25.07
N LEU A 227 1.71 8.41 26.14
CA LEU A 227 1.39 8.98 27.45
C LEU A 227 2.50 9.93 27.90
N ASN A 228 2.15 11.16 28.25
CA ASN A 228 3.08 12.09 28.87
C ASN A 228 3.32 11.73 30.34
N VAL A 229 4.48 11.12 30.58
CA VAL A 229 4.96 10.72 31.92
C VAL A 229 5.86 11.79 32.56
N GLY A 230 6.13 12.87 31.84
CA GLY A 230 6.86 14.03 32.35
C GLY A 230 5.98 14.97 33.19
N VAL A 231 6.63 15.92 33.85
CA VAL A 231 5.98 16.97 34.66
C VAL A 231 5.72 18.26 33.88
N VAL A 232 6.20 18.34 32.63
CA VAL A 232 6.00 19.45 31.70
C VAL A 232 5.19 18.98 30.49
N LYS A 233 4.75 19.92 29.65
CA LYS A 233 4.13 19.59 28.36
C LYS A 233 5.10 18.83 27.46
N ALA A 234 4.56 18.03 26.55
CA ALA A 234 5.34 17.30 25.55
C ALA A 234 4.80 17.56 24.14
N LEU A 235 5.69 17.48 23.16
CA LEU A 235 5.42 17.71 21.74
C LEU A 235 6.09 16.62 20.91
N ILE A 236 5.34 16.04 19.98
CA ILE A 236 5.86 15.18 18.91
C ILE A 236 5.40 15.67 17.54
N PHE A 237 6.24 15.43 16.54
CA PHE A 237 5.79 15.39 15.15
C PHE A 237 5.82 13.95 14.68
N THR A 238 4.77 13.54 13.99
CA THR A 238 4.64 12.21 13.41
C THR A 238 4.45 12.33 11.90
N ALA A 239 4.89 11.30 11.18
CA ALA A 239 4.83 11.19 9.74
C ALA A 239 4.32 9.80 9.35
N PHE A 240 3.63 9.73 8.22
CA PHE A 240 2.94 8.55 7.76
C PHE A 240 3.29 8.26 6.31
N ASN A 241 3.35 6.99 5.93
CA ASN A 241 3.47 6.56 4.53
C ASN A 241 2.10 6.45 3.83
N SER A 242 1.21 7.41 4.12
CA SER A 242 -0.04 7.65 3.40
C SER A 242 -0.42 9.11 3.54
N HIS A 243 -0.98 9.69 2.50
CA HIS A 243 -1.56 11.04 2.51
C HIS A 243 -2.86 11.12 3.34
N LEU A 244 -3.47 9.97 3.66
CA LEU A 244 -4.71 9.86 4.40
C LEU A 244 -4.71 8.59 5.27
N PRO A 245 -3.89 8.55 6.35
CA PRO A 245 -3.65 7.35 7.15
C PRO A 245 -4.92 6.79 7.80
N GLY A 246 -5.86 7.67 8.16
CA GLY A 246 -7.04 7.35 8.97
C GLY A 246 -6.67 7.06 10.43
N SER A 247 -7.64 7.09 11.34
CA SER A 247 -7.41 6.73 12.74
C SER A 247 -8.63 6.00 13.30
N ALA A 248 -8.39 4.88 13.97
CA ALA A 248 -9.38 4.16 14.76
C ALA A 248 -8.99 4.28 16.23
N VAL A 249 -9.61 5.23 16.95
CA VAL A 249 -9.36 5.48 18.37
C VAL A 249 -10.23 4.53 19.19
N LEU A 250 -9.62 3.48 19.76
CA LEU A 250 -10.37 2.33 20.29
C LEU A 250 -11.44 2.70 21.32
N PRO A 251 -11.19 3.56 22.33
CA PRO A 251 -12.23 3.89 23.31
C PRO A 251 -13.50 4.47 22.67
N THR A 252 -13.35 5.46 21.78
CA THR A 252 -14.51 6.08 21.12
C THR A 252 -15.09 5.20 20.02
N THR A 253 -14.28 4.45 19.29
CA THR A 253 -14.77 3.52 18.26
C THR A 253 -15.60 2.39 18.86
N LEU A 254 -15.24 1.90 20.04
CA LEU A 254 -15.96 0.79 20.69
C LEU A 254 -17.18 1.26 21.51
N PHE A 255 -17.07 2.40 22.19
CA PHE A 255 -18.08 2.83 23.18
C PHE A 255 -18.86 4.09 22.79
N ALA A 256 -18.53 4.74 21.67
CA ALA A 256 -19.18 5.99 21.23
C ALA A 256 -19.43 6.04 19.71
N SER A 257 -19.50 4.88 19.03
CA SER A 257 -19.85 4.82 17.61
C SER A 257 -21.30 5.23 17.37
N SER A 258 -21.60 5.72 16.16
CA SER A 258 -22.97 5.98 15.71
C SER A 258 -23.24 5.28 14.38
N PRO A 259 -24.16 4.29 14.33
CA PRO A 259 -24.91 3.73 15.47
C PRO A 259 -23.99 3.00 16.48
N SER A 260 -24.46 2.87 17.72
CA SER A 260 -23.72 2.21 18.80
C SER A 260 -23.54 0.71 18.54
N ILE A 261 -22.39 0.15 18.94
CA ILE A 261 -22.20 -1.30 19.00
C ILE A 261 -23.21 -1.90 19.99
N PRO A 262 -23.91 -3.00 19.63
CA PRO A 262 -24.84 -3.68 20.53
C PRO A 262 -24.18 -4.11 21.84
N ASP A 263 -24.87 -3.95 22.97
CA ASP A 263 -24.32 -4.29 24.29
C ASP A 263 -23.95 -5.76 24.41
N ASP A 264 -24.74 -6.68 23.84
CA ASP A 264 -24.43 -8.12 23.77
C ASP A 264 -23.05 -8.41 23.16
N VAL A 265 -22.59 -7.60 22.21
CA VAL A 265 -21.24 -7.73 21.62
C VAL A 265 -20.18 -7.29 22.62
N LEU A 266 -20.40 -6.15 23.29
CA LEU A 266 -19.43 -5.56 24.21
C LEU A 266 -19.34 -6.34 25.53
N THR A 267 -20.46 -6.71 26.14
CA THR A 267 -20.48 -7.55 27.36
C THR A 267 -19.79 -8.88 27.11
N LYS A 268 -20.03 -9.51 25.95
CA LYS A 268 -19.37 -10.75 25.58
C LYS A 268 -17.88 -10.56 25.31
N ALA A 269 -17.48 -9.51 24.61
CA ALA A 269 -16.08 -9.22 24.28
C ALA A 269 -15.24 -8.88 25.52
N PHE A 270 -15.80 -8.09 26.43
CA PHE A 270 -15.11 -7.61 27.63
C PHE A 270 -15.34 -8.50 28.86
N GLN A 271 -16.24 -9.48 28.79
CA GLN A 271 -16.59 -10.41 29.88
C GLN A 271 -17.10 -9.70 31.14
N VAL A 272 -17.96 -8.71 30.96
CA VAL A 272 -18.57 -7.89 32.02
C VAL A 272 -20.08 -7.79 31.84
N GLY A 273 -20.79 -7.32 32.88
CA GLY A 273 -22.22 -7.04 32.82
C GLY A 273 -22.56 -5.75 32.09
N ASP A 274 -23.85 -5.58 31.77
CA ASP A 274 -24.39 -4.40 31.10
C ASP A 274 -24.07 -3.11 31.88
N ASP A 275 -24.13 -3.15 33.21
CA ASP A 275 -23.87 -2.01 34.09
C ASP A 275 -22.46 -1.42 33.89
N VAL A 276 -21.48 -2.27 33.63
CA VAL A 276 -20.10 -1.84 33.34
C VAL A 276 -20.01 -1.21 31.96
N ILE A 277 -20.64 -1.81 30.94
CA ILE A 277 -20.64 -1.29 29.57
C ILE A 277 -21.35 0.07 29.51
N ASP A 278 -22.52 0.18 30.13
CA ASP A 278 -23.30 1.41 30.22
C ASP A 278 -22.51 2.51 30.92
N ASN A 279 -21.82 2.17 32.01
CA ASN A 279 -20.95 3.12 32.71
C ASN A 279 -19.82 3.62 31.78
N ILE A 280 -19.15 2.73 31.05
CA ILE A 280 -18.10 3.13 30.09
C ILE A 280 -18.69 4.01 29.00
N LYS A 281 -19.80 3.61 28.36
CA LYS A 281 -20.49 4.41 27.33
C LYS A 281 -20.83 5.81 27.85
N SER A 282 -21.32 5.92 29.09
CA SER A 282 -21.65 7.20 29.72
C SER A 282 -20.48 8.17 29.85
N LYS A 283 -19.22 7.70 29.81
CA LYS A 283 -18.03 8.56 29.83
C LYS A 283 -17.75 9.23 28.49
N PHE A 284 -18.37 8.74 27.41
CA PHE A 284 -18.17 9.23 26.04
C PHE A 284 -19.43 9.85 25.43
N SER A 285 -20.60 9.64 26.05
CA SER A 285 -21.84 10.35 25.71
C SER A 285 -21.65 11.84 25.97
N SER A 286 -21.75 12.65 24.90
CA SER A 286 -21.84 14.12 24.99
C SER A 286 -23.28 14.56 25.26
#